data_AF-A0A1P8DB25-F1
#
_entry.id   AF-A0A1P8DB25-F1
#
_cell.length_a   1.000
_cell.length_b   1.000
_cell.length_c   1.000
_cell.angle_alpha   90.00
_cell.angle_beta   90.00
_cell.angle_gamma   90.00
#
_symmetry.space_group_name_H-M   'P 1'
#
loop_
_entity.id
_entity.type
_entity.pdbx_description
1 polymer ?
#
loop_
_entity_poly.entity_id
_entity_poly.type
_entity_poly.pdbx_seq_one_letter_code
_entity_poly.pdbx_strand_id
1 'polypeptide(L)'
;MKTFAIQVLLLTLFIALSEGARRSPCARLPRSPRERRYPQQPPTEEDDYPQQPSTEGSNPQPTNSNGQAPVCDCTQPYRTFDGSCNNLNNPLWGAVGAPYSRALPPVYSDGIGTPRSLATSGSTLPNPRAISNHVHFELSFLSDTHTVMVMQWGQFIDHDIAGTPVNTDNGGDIDCCTWPDSVQSNIDSPCNPIYIPNGDPYYYNGTCMNSVRSVAASGTGTSTTNPREQYNELTAFIDGSQIYGVSPEEADELRDKTSGAGLMLVSNENLLPKTDEDLCFLNTSDPSNYCFKAGDDRVNRFPGLSLLHTLFVREHNRVAGILKTVHPLWNDERLFQEARKIVTAETQVITFGEWLPEVLGQDGISIYGLGFDNYKYNDTLDPTLTNVFAAAAFRFGHSMVPETLTMGSEVVESGDLFKRTKYLINNLNDIVSSLVEAPIEIADAWYVDGMRNRMFERDLAAKDGFDIVSLSIQRGREHGIPSYNEWREYCGFNKITSFTNGSDFGRIEAQDLADIYESVDDIDMYSGGSPRCSIHQQL
;
A
#
# COMPACT_ATOMS: atom_id res chain seq x y z
N MET A 1 -14.79 -7.51 26.25
CA MET A 1 -14.52 -7.31 24.82
C MET A 1 -13.08 -6.88 24.55
N LYS A 2 -12.46 -5.96 25.31
CA LYS A 2 -11.00 -5.67 25.26
C LYS A 2 -10.07 -6.88 25.47
N THR A 3 -10.56 -7.96 26.08
CA THR A 3 -9.79 -9.18 26.37
C THR A 3 -9.87 -10.24 25.27
N PHE A 4 -10.78 -10.13 24.29
CA PHE A 4 -11.02 -11.20 23.32
C PHE A 4 -10.11 -11.08 22.08
N ALA A 5 -9.91 -9.87 21.55
CA ALA A 5 -9.01 -9.62 20.41
C ALA A 5 -7.53 -9.80 20.80
N ILE A 6 -7.12 -9.25 21.96
CA ILE A 6 -5.81 -9.54 22.56
C ILE A 6 -5.62 -11.04 22.84
N GLN A 7 -6.67 -11.78 23.22
CA GLN A 7 -6.57 -13.23 23.37
C GLN A 7 -6.45 -13.96 22.04
N VAL A 8 -7.09 -13.52 20.96
CA VAL A 8 -6.95 -14.13 19.63
C VAL A 8 -5.55 -13.85 19.08
N LEU A 9 -5.08 -12.60 19.10
CA LEU A 9 -3.73 -12.24 18.64
C LEU A 9 -2.63 -12.89 19.50
N LEU A 10 -2.78 -12.91 20.83
CA LEU A 10 -1.84 -13.62 21.71
C LEU A 10 -1.92 -15.13 21.54
N LEU A 11 -3.06 -15.74 21.21
CA LEU A 11 -3.11 -17.19 20.91
C LEU A 11 -2.38 -17.47 19.59
N THR A 12 -2.55 -16.62 18.58
CA THR A 12 -1.89 -16.77 17.28
C THR A 12 -0.38 -16.52 17.38
N LEU A 13 0.06 -15.55 18.19
CA LEU A 13 1.48 -15.27 18.48
C LEU A 13 2.12 -16.31 19.42
N PHE A 14 1.43 -16.77 20.49
CA PHE A 14 1.98 -17.79 21.40
C PHE A 14 2.14 -19.15 20.71
N ILE A 15 1.25 -19.50 19.76
CA ILE A 15 1.33 -20.79 19.07
C ILE A 15 2.46 -20.78 18.02
N ALA A 16 2.66 -19.67 17.31
CA ALA A 16 3.79 -19.49 16.39
C ALA A 16 5.16 -19.71 17.10
N LEU A 17 5.28 -19.29 18.37
CA LEU A 17 6.48 -19.51 19.19
C LEU A 17 6.57 -20.94 19.77
N SER A 18 5.47 -21.68 19.87
CA SER A 18 5.43 -23.00 20.53
C SER A 18 5.81 -24.18 19.65
N GLU A 19 5.75 -24.03 18.31
CA GLU A 19 6.06 -25.11 17.37
C GLU A 19 7.56 -25.23 17.02
N GLY A 20 8.39 -24.25 17.41
CA GLY A 20 9.85 -24.24 17.15
C GLY A 20 10.70 -25.07 18.12
N ALA A 21 10.14 -25.61 19.20
CA ALA A 21 10.91 -26.23 20.28
C ALA A 21 10.70 -27.75 20.36
N ARG A 22 11.11 -28.51 19.34
CA ARG A 22 11.40 -29.95 19.49
C ARG A 22 12.20 -30.51 18.30
N ARG A 23 13.53 -30.55 18.44
CA ARG A 23 14.38 -31.76 18.26
C ARG A 23 15.87 -31.41 18.33
N SER A 24 16.58 -32.08 19.24
CA SER A 24 18.05 -32.19 19.27
C SER A 24 18.45 -33.66 18.95
N PRO A 25 19.74 -34.05 18.93
CA PRO A 25 20.47 -34.27 17.69
C PRO A 25 20.99 -35.72 17.54
N CYS A 26 21.33 -36.13 16.32
CA CYS A 26 22.17 -37.32 16.10
C CYS A 26 23.26 -37.03 15.07
N ALA A 27 24.42 -37.64 15.30
CA ALA A 27 25.73 -37.20 14.85
C ALA A 27 26.38 -38.09 13.78
N ARG A 28 27.31 -37.49 13.00
CA ARG A 28 28.55 -38.05 12.39
C ARG A 28 28.39 -39.09 11.23
N LEU A 29 29.14 -39.14 10.12
CA LEU A 29 30.58 -38.89 9.78
C LEU A 29 30.80 -39.01 8.21
N PRO A 30 32.00 -39.00 7.56
CA PRO A 30 32.40 -38.00 6.53
C PRO A 30 32.94 -38.51 5.14
N ARG A 31 33.39 -37.54 4.29
CA ARG A 31 34.38 -37.58 3.14
C ARG A 31 33.87 -38.15 1.78
N SER A 32 34.26 -37.74 0.55
CA SER A 32 35.26 -36.83 -0.07
C SER A 32 34.94 -36.63 -1.60
N PRO A 33 35.85 -36.25 -2.55
CA PRO A 33 35.86 -34.93 -3.18
C PRO A 33 35.85 -34.87 -4.74
N ARG A 34 35.78 -33.62 -5.27
CA ARG A 34 36.17 -33.13 -6.62
C ARG A 34 35.31 -33.53 -7.83
N GLU A 35 34.88 -32.51 -8.59
CA GLU A 35 35.40 -32.26 -9.94
C GLU A 35 35.15 -30.82 -10.42
N ARG A 36 36.12 -30.28 -11.17
CA ARG A 36 36.10 -28.96 -11.82
C ARG A 36 35.48 -29.09 -13.22
N ARG A 37 34.71 -28.10 -13.67
CA ARG A 37 34.68 -27.68 -15.09
C ARG A 37 34.64 -26.15 -15.19
N TYR A 38 35.27 -25.69 -16.28
CA TYR A 38 35.65 -24.32 -16.65
C TYR A 38 34.47 -23.50 -17.21
N PRO A 39 34.65 -22.17 -17.38
CA PRO A 39 33.56 -21.19 -17.36
C PRO A 39 32.86 -21.05 -18.71
N GLN A 40 31.57 -20.76 -18.67
CA GLN A 40 30.86 -20.14 -19.79
C GLN A 40 30.62 -18.67 -19.47
N GLN A 41 30.81 -17.84 -20.49
CA GLN A 41 30.73 -16.39 -20.47
C GLN A 41 29.33 -15.90 -20.01
N PRO A 42 29.25 -14.72 -19.39
CA PRO A 42 27.98 -14.14 -18.96
C PRO A 42 27.15 -13.73 -20.20
N PRO A 43 25.84 -13.98 -20.21
CA PRO A 43 24.93 -13.21 -21.06
C PRO A 43 24.89 -11.78 -20.55
N THR A 44 24.87 -10.85 -21.48
CA THR A 44 24.69 -9.41 -21.31
C THR A 44 23.44 -9.10 -20.51
N GLU A 45 23.60 -8.34 -19.42
CA GLU A 45 22.52 -7.71 -18.67
C GLU A 45 21.84 -6.67 -19.58
N GLU A 46 20.55 -6.89 -19.87
CA GLU A 46 19.65 -5.83 -20.32
C GLU A 46 19.19 -5.09 -19.06
N ASP A 47 19.44 -3.77 -19.04
CA ASP A 47 19.06 -2.86 -17.97
C ASP A 47 17.53 -2.77 -17.87
N ASP A 48 16.97 -3.36 -16.82
CA ASP A 48 15.52 -3.40 -16.56
C ASP A 48 15.22 -2.54 -15.33
N TYR A 49 14.64 -1.36 -15.58
CA TYR A 49 14.32 -0.33 -14.58
C TYR A 49 13.28 -0.82 -13.56
N PRO A 50 13.30 -0.32 -12.31
CA PRO A 50 12.46 -0.87 -11.25
C PRO A 50 10.96 -0.63 -11.49
N GLN A 51 10.21 -1.73 -11.34
CA GLN A 51 8.87 -1.94 -11.87
C GLN A 51 7.77 -1.62 -10.83
N GLN A 52 6.68 -1.01 -11.30
CA GLN A 52 5.40 -0.99 -10.59
C GLN A 52 4.62 -2.25 -11.02
N PRO A 53 4.12 -3.09 -10.09
CA PRO A 53 3.27 -4.22 -10.50
C PRO A 53 2.05 -3.67 -11.26
N SER A 54 1.85 -4.15 -12.48
CA SER A 54 0.85 -3.70 -13.42
C SER A 54 -0.26 -4.74 -13.57
N THR A 55 -1.49 -4.33 -13.25
CA THR A 55 -2.73 -5.01 -13.63
C THR A 55 -3.18 -4.47 -15.00
N GLU A 56 -3.76 -5.31 -15.87
CA GLU A 56 -4.13 -4.93 -17.24
C GLU A 56 -4.96 -3.63 -17.30
N GLY A 57 -4.45 -2.64 -18.06
CA GLY A 57 -4.96 -1.27 -18.15
C GLY A 57 -6.26 -1.09 -18.95
N SER A 58 -7.27 -1.93 -18.77
CA SER A 58 -8.64 -1.65 -19.23
C SER A 58 -9.60 -1.64 -18.05
N ASN A 59 -10.16 -0.46 -17.72
CA ASN A 59 -11.18 -0.31 -16.69
C ASN A 59 -12.38 -1.23 -17.01
N PRO A 60 -12.60 -2.34 -16.28
CA PRO A 60 -13.87 -3.03 -16.34
C PRO A 60 -14.84 -2.13 -15.59
N GLN A 61 -15.69 -1.41 -16.32
CA GLN A 61 -16.79 -0.71 -15.67
C GLN A 61 -17.51 -1.72 -14.77
N PRO A 62 -17.81 -1.38 -13.50
CA PRO A 62 -18.48 -2.28 -12.58
C PRO A 62 -19.92 -2.49 -13.05
N THR A 63 -20.08 -3.34 -14.03
CA THR A 63 -21.31 -3.55 -14.76
C THR A 63 -21.38 -5.03 -15.07
N ASN A 64 -22.60 -5.55 -15.12
CA ASN A 64 -22.79 -6.86 -15.73
C ASN A 64 -22.36 -6.81 -17.21
N SER A 65 -22.29 -7.97 -17.87
CA SER A 65 -21.90 -8.11 -19.28
C SER A 65 -22.68 -7.25 -20.29
N ASN A 66 -23.75 -6.56 -19.86
CA ASN A 66 -24.58 -5.66 -20.65
C ASN A 66 -24.46 -4.17 -20.25
N GLY A 67 -23.49 -3.78 -19.41
CA GLY A 67 -23.32 -2.39 -18.99
C GLY A 67 -24.37 -1.91 -17.97
N GLN A 68 -25.09 -2.82 -17.30
CA GLN A 68 -26.11 -2.50 -16.31
C GLN A 68 -25.63 -2.83 -14.88
N ALA A 69 -26.20 -2.14 -13.90
CA ALA A 69 -25.99 -2.49 -12.49
C ALA A 69 -26.39 -3.96 -12.23
N PRO A 70 -25.64 -4.68 -11.38
CA PRO A 70 -25.95 -6.08 -11.07
C PRO A 70 -27.30 -6.20 -10.37
N VAL A 71 -28.01 -7.30 -10.63
CA VAL A 71 -29.23 -7.65 -9.90
C VAL A 71 -28.81 -8.31 -8.58
N CYS A 72 -29.13 -7.65 -7.47
CA CYS A 72 -28.71 -8.11 -6.15
C CYS A 72 -29.68 -9.13 -5.54
N ASP A 73 -29.15 -10.25 -5.07
CA ASP A 73 -29.88 -11.22 -4.25
C ASP A 73 -29.71 -10.86 -2.77
N CYS A 74 -30.74 -10.25 -2.19
CA CYS A 74 -30.74 -9.84 -0.78
C CYS A 74 -30.77 -11.01 0.22
N THR A 75 -30.86 -12.25 -0.26
CA THR A 75 -30.80 -13.46 0.59
C THR A 75 -29.40 -14.03 0.70
N GLN A 76 -28.43 -13.51 -0.06
CA GLN A 76 -27.03 -13.95 0.01
C GLN A 76 -26.42 -13.65 1.39
N PRO A 77 -25.90 -14.66 2.10
CA PRO A 77 -25.37 -14.47 3.45
C PRO A 77 -23.90 -14.00 3.48
N TYR A 78 -23.25 -13.93 2.32
CA TYR A 78 -21.83 -13.62 2.16
C TYR A 78 -21.63 -12.43 1.21
N ARG A 79 -20.54 -11.70 1.41
CA ARG A 79 -20.14 -10.58 0.54
C ARG A 79 -19.66 -11.13 -0.80
N THR A 80 -19.94 -10.42 -1.89
CA THR A 80 -19.26 -10.69 -3.17
C THR A 80 -17.76 -10.38 -3.04
N PHE A 81 -16.94 -10.84 -3.98
CA PHE A 81 -15.51 -10.53 -3.99
C PHE A 81 -15.22 -9.11 -4.50
N ASP A 82 -16.03 -8.64 -5.44
CA ASP A 82 -15.89 -7.32 -6.06
C ASP A 82 -16.53 -6.18 -5.25
N GLY A 83 -17.10 -6.48 -4.07
CA GLY A 83 -17.81 -5.52 -3.23
C GLY A 83 -19.20 -5.09 -3.73
N SER A 84 -19.64 -5.57 -4.90
CA SER A 84 -20.97 -5.26 -5.43
C SER A 84 -22.11 -5.76 -4.54
N CYS A 85 -23.27 -5.14 -4.67
CA CYS A 85 -24.49 -5.47 -3.91
C CYS A 85 -24.39 -5.33 -2.38
N ASN A 86 -23.31 -4.74 -1.85
CA ASN A 86 -23.23 -4.35 -0.44
C ASN A 86 -24.34 -3.35 -0.09
N ASN A 87 -24.54 -2.35 -0.94
CA ASN A 87 -25.69 -1.45 -0.90
C ASN A 87 -26.73 -1.88 -1.93
N LEU A 88 -27.93 -2.30 -1.49
CA LEU A 88 -28.98 -2.81 -2.38
C LEU A 88 -29.62 -1.73 -3.26
N ASN A 89 -29.57 -0.46 -2.86
CA ASN A 89 -30.10 0.66 -3.64
C ASN A 89 -29.08 1.20 -4.63
N ASN A 90 -27.78 1.12 -4.29
CA ASN A 90 -26.66 1.54 -5.12
C ASN A 90 -25.63 0.40 -5.22
N PRO A 91 -25.89 -0.64 -6.04
CA PRO A 91 -25.11 -1.88 -6.04
C PRO A 91 -23.62 -1.77 -6.33
N LEU A 92 -23.16 -0.63 -6.84
CA LEU A 92 -21.78 -0.40 -7.28
C LEU A 92 -20.98 0.50 -6.35
N TRP A 93 -21.62 1.04 -5.30
CA TRP A 93 -20.91 1.87 -4.32
C TRP A 93 -19.87 1.06 -3.57
N GLY A 94 -18.61 1.50 -3.64
CA GLY A 94 -17.47 0.81 -3.06
C GLY A 94 -17.04 -0.49 -3.75
N ALA A 95 -17.61 -0.80 -4.93
CA ALA A 95 -17.20 -1.97 -5.70
C ALA A 95 -15.90 -1.71 -6.47
N VAL A 96 -15.20 -2.78 -6.85
CA VAL A 96 -14.04 -2.76 -7.77
C VAL A 96 -14.41 -2.01 -9.05
N GLY A 97 -13.51 -1.18 -9.55
CA GLY A 97 -13.74 -0.40 -10.78
C GLY A 97 -14.51 0.90 -10.55
N ALA A 98 -15.08 1.12 -9.35
CA ALA A 98 -15.77 2.36 -9.03
C ALA A 98 -14.78 3.54 -9.00
N PRO A 99 -15.12 4.68 -9.64
CA PRO A 99 -14.35 5.91 -9.50
C PRO A 99 -14.24 6.30 -8.03
N TYR A 100 -13.09 6.84 -7.62
CA TYR A 100 -12.97 7.41 -6.29
C TYR A 100 -13.97 8.55 -6.10
N SER A 101 -14.53 8.67 -4.90
CA SER A 101 -15.35 9.81 -4.55
C SER A 101 -14.47 11.06 -4.35
N ARG A 102 -15.05 12.25 -4.52
CA ARG A 102 -14.35 13.52 -4.35
C ARG A 102 -15.02 14.37 -3.28
N ALA A 103 -14.27 14.63 -2.21
CA ALA A 103 -14.67 15.59 -1.17
C ALA A 103 -14.49 17.05 -1.63
N LEU A 104 -13.52 17.31 -2.51
CA LEU A 104 -13.31 18.59 -3.20
C LEU A 104 -13.17 18.34 -4.72
N PRO A 105 -13.62 19.28 -5.58
CA PRO A 105 -13.42 19.17 -7.03
C PRO A 105 -11.93 19.02 -7.42
N PRO A 106 -11.62 18.34 -8.53
CA PRO A 106 -10.25 18.20 -9.00
C PRO A 106 -9.67 19.53 -9.48
N VAL A 107 -8.36 19.70 -9.30
CA VAL A 107 -7.58 20.83 -9.83
C VAL A 107 -6.55 20.32 -10.84
N TYR A 108 -6.91 20.42 -12.12
CA TYR A 108 -6.04 20.16 -13.26
C TYR A 108 -5.61 21.47 -13.93
N SER A 109 -4.40 21.52 -14.50
CA SER A 109 -3.87 22.75 -15.12
C SER A 109 -4.71 23.26 -16.30
N ASP A 110 -5.37 22.35 -17.02
CA ASP A 110 -6.33 22.64 -18.09
C ASP A 110 -7.80 22.53 -17.65
N GLY A 111 -8.04 22.19 -16.38
CA GLY A 111 -9.35 21.86 -15.83
C GLY A 111 -9.96 20.54 -16.34
N ILE A 112 -9.22 19.76 -17.13
CA ILE A 112 -9.69 18.51 -17.74
C ILE A 112 -8.93 17.32 -17.16
N GLY A 113 -7.61 17.29 -17.30
CA GLY A 113 -6.83 16.11 -16.93
C GLY A 113 -5.32 16.28 -17.02
N THR A 114 -4.81 17.44 -17.46
CA THR A 114 -3.37 17.71 -17.41
C THR A 114 -2.95 17.88 -15.95
N PRO A 115 -1.97 17.08 -15.44
CA PRO A 115 -1.52 17.15 -14.06
C PRO A 115 -1.24 18.57 -13.56
N ARG A 116 -1.57 18.84 -12.30
CA ARG A 116 -1.34 20.15 -11.68
C ARG A 116 0.14 20.54 -11.77
N SER A 117 0.42 21.63 -12.47
CA SER A 117 1.79 22.05 -12.78
C SER A 117 2.03 23.55 -12.62
N LEU A 118 0.98 24.34 -12.40
CA LEU A 118 1.06 25.79 -12.24
C LEU A 118 0.82 26.21 -10.79
N ALA A 119 1.63 27.16 -10.35
CA ALA A 119 1.49 27.84 -9.07
C ALA A 119 0.47 28.99 -9.18
N THR A 120 0.10 29.61 -8.06
CA THR A 120 -0.89 30.69 -7.98
C THR A 120 -0.55 31.91 -8.84
N SER A 121 0.73 32.20 -9.06
CA SER A 121 1.19 33.27 -9.96
C SER A 121 1.13 32.91 -11.45
N GLY A 122 0.88 31.64 -11.78
CA GLY A 122 0.98 31.08 -13.12
C GLY A 122 2.39 30.59 -13.49
N SER A 123 3.36 30.65 -12.57
CA SER A 123 4.67 30.01 -12.71
C SER A 123 4.57 28.48 -12.59
N THR A 124 5.63 27.74 -12.89
CA THR A 124 5.65 26.28 -12.71
C THR A 124 5.80 25.92 -11.23
N LEU A 125 5.03 24.94 -10.75
CA LEU A 125 5.19 24.39 -9.40
C LEU A 125 6.59 23.80 -9.20
N PRO A 126 7.13 23.82 -7.98
CA PRO A 126 8.45 23.28 -7.71
C PRO A 126 8.52 21.78 -8.05
N ASN A 127 9.69 21.34 -8.51
CA ASN A 127 9.93 19.95 -8.85
C ASN A 127 9.74 19.05 -7.60
N PRO A 128 9.01 17.91 -7.69
CA PRO A 128 8.76 17.03 -6.55
C PRO A 128 10.04 16.56 -5.83
N ARG A 129 11.10 16.27 -6.59
CA ARG A 129 12.39 15.86 -6.03
C ARG A 129 13.13 17.00 -5.36
N ALA A 130 13.00 18.22 -5.87
CA ALA A 130 13.52 19.40 -5.17
C ALA A 130 12.78 19.61 -3.83
N ILE A 131 11.45 19.39 -3.79
CA ILE A 131 10.66 19.44 -2.54
C ILE A 131 11.10 18.35 -1.58
N SER A 132 11.29 17.13 -2.05
CA SER A 132 11.80 16.03 -1.24
C SER A 132 13.16 16.37 -0.61
N ASN A 133 14.12 16.81 -1.42
CA ASN A 133 15.47 17.17 -0.95
C ASN A 133 15.50 18.35 0.03
N HIS A 134 14.57 19.31 -0.10
CA HIS A 134 14.62 20.56 0.65
C HIS A 134 13.72 20.56 1.90
N VAL A 135 12.53 19.99 1.81
CA VAL A 135 11.51 20.00 2.88
C VAL A 135 11.49 18.66 3.62
N HIS A 136 11.62 17.55 2.90
CA HIS A 136 11.46 16.19 3.40
C HIS A 136 12.80 15.44 3.52
N PHE A 137 13.86 16.18 3.87
CA PHE A 137 15.21 15.65 4.03
C PHE A 137 15.32 14.62 5.16
N GLU A 138 16.48 14.00 5.29
CA GLU A 138 16.70 12.97 6.31
C GLU A 138 16.78 13.55 7.71
N LEU A 139 15.80 13.20 8.54
CA LEU A 139 15.88 13.22 10.00
C LEU A 139 15.19 11.97 10.54
N SER A 140 15.67 11.48 11.68
CA SER A 140 15.13 10.31 12.35
C SER A 140 14.69 10.70 13.77
N PHE A 141 13.45 10.35 14.08
CA PHE A 141 12.81 10.52 15.37
C PHE A 141 11.99 9.26 15.67
N LEU A 142 12.59 8.33 16.38
CA LEU A 142 11.91 7.09 16.75
C LEU A 142 10.80 7.32 17.77
N SER A 143 9.73 6.54 17.66
CA SER A 143 8.66 6.50 18.66
C SER A 143 9.07 5.70 19.89
N ASP A 144 8.78 6.22 21.07
CA ASP A 144 8.97 5.51 22.35
C ASP A 144 7.79 4.59 22.70
N THR A 145 6.68 4.67 21.96
CA THR A 145 5.40 4.04 22.32
C THR A 145 4.84 3.10 21.26
N HIS A 146 5.32 3.19 20.03
CA HIS A 146 4.76 2.44 18.89
C HIS A 146 5.84 1.62 18.20
N THR A 147 5.47 0.40 17.85
CA THR A 147 6.34 -0.54 17.14
C THR A 147 6.02 -0.54 15.64
N VAL A 148 6.90 -1.12 14.84
CA VAL A 148 6.75 -1.22 13.37
C VAL A 148 5.43 -1.87 12.94
N MET A 149 4.81 -2.68 13.81
CA MET A 149 3.48 -3.23 13.60
C MET A 149 2.41 -2.16 13.27
N VAL A 150 2.50 -0.95 13.85
CA VAL A 150 1.53 0.11 13.58
C VAL A 150 1.60 0.58 12.12
N MET A 151 2.81 0.82 11.61
CA MET A 151 3.03 1.14 10.20
C MET A 151 2.60 -0.04 9.31
N GLN A 152 3.01 -1.25 9.67
CA GLN A 152 2.80 -2.43 8.86
C GLN A 152 1.30 -2.81 8.76
N TRP A 153 0.54 -2.65 9.84
CA TRP A 153 -0.91 -2.84 9.84
C TRP A 153 -1.60 -1.80 8.95
N GLY A 154 -1.17 -0.53 9.01
CA GLY A 154 -1.68 0.52 8.14
C GLY A 154 -1.52 0.17 6.66
N GLN A 155 -0.33 -0.29 6.26
CA GLN A 155 -0.09 -0.76 4.90
C GLN A 155 -0.97 -1.97 4.52
N PHE A 156 -1.13 -2.94 5.43
CA PHE A 156 -1.94 -4.13 5.17
C PHE A 156 -3.44 -3.81 4.99
N ILE A 157 -3.94 -2.77 5.66
CA ILE A 157 -5.31 -2.28 5.49
C ILE A 157 -5.45 -1.37 4.26
N ASP A 158 -4.45 -0.53 3.95
CA ASP A 158 -4.42 0.25 2.69
C ASP A 158 -4.62 -0.68 1.48
N HIS A 159 -3.92 -1.82 1.51
CA HIS A 159 -3.98 -2.81 0.45
C HIS A 159 -5.29 -3.62 0.41
N ASP A 160 -6.17 -3.49 1.41
CA ASP A 160 -7.54 -4.03 1.38
C ASP A 160 -8.50 -3.07 0.67
N ILE A 161 -8.29 -1.76 0.84
CA ILE A 161 -9.30 -0.75 0.47
C ILE A 161 -8.89 0.16 -0.68
N ALA A 162 -7.62 0.21 -1.05
CA ALA A 162 -7.09 1.15 -2.04
C ALA A 162 -6.07 0.50 -2.98
N GLY A 163 -6.39 0.48 -4.27
CA GLY A 163 -5.49 0.14 -5.36
C GLY A 163 -5.79 1.06 -6.54
N THR A 164 -4.77 1.73 -7.06
CA THR A 164 -4.95 2.61 -8.23
C THR A 164 -4.10 2.08 -9.38
N PRO A 165 -4.72 1.54 -10.44
CA PRO A 165 -3.97 0.98 -11.56
C PRO A 165 -3.27 2.09 -12.34
N VAL A 166 -2.16 1.74 -12.98
CA VAL A 166 -1.39 2.63 -13.86
C VAL A 166 -1.51 2.18 -15.32
N ASN A 167 -1.28 3.11 -16.25
CA ASN A 167 -1.36 2.78 -17.68
C ASN A 167 -0.25 1.79 -18.08
N THR A 168 -0.56 0.90 -19.02
CA THR A 168 0.37 -0.10 -19.58
C THR A 168 0.44 0.05 -21.10
N ASP A 169 1.56 -0.32 -21.74
CA ASP A 169 1.69 -0.34 -23.21
C ASP A 169 1.61 -1.79 -23.72
N ASN A 170 0.50 -2.15 -24.37
CA ASN A 170 0.22 -3.51 -24.85
C ASN A 170 0.37 -4.60 -23.76
N GLY A 171 0.02 -4.27 -22.51
CA GLY A 171 0.18 -5.16 -21.35
C GLY A 171 1.60 -5.20 -20.76
N GLY A 172 2.53 -4.44 -21.34
CA GLY A 172 3.86 -4.24 -20.78
C GLY A 172 3.99 -2.93 -19.99
N ASP A 173 5.06 -2.85 -19.21
CA ASP A 173 5.39 -1.67 -18.42
C ASP A 173 5.80 -0.48 -19.30
N ILE A 174 5.58 0.72 -18.77
CA ILE A 174 5.93 1.98 -19.43
C ILE A 174 7.12 2.62 -18.72
N ASP A 175 8.19 2.90 -19.47
CA ASP A 175 9.28 3.77 -19.02
C ASP A 175 9.05 5.21 -19.52
N CYS A 176 8.61 6.07 -18.61
CA CYS A 176 8.36 7.48 -18.88
C CYS A 176 9.59 8.35 -18.97
N CYS A 177 10.77 7.84 -18.61
CA CYS A 177 12.03 8.56 -18.76
C CYS A 177 12.56 8.48 -20.20
N THR A 178 12.20 7.43 -20.94
CA THR A 178 12.54 7.26 -22.36
C THR A 178 11.36 7.45 -23.31
N TRP A 179 10.16 7.72 -22.77
CA TRP A 179 8.95 7.95 -23.57
C TRP A 179 9.08 9.18 -24.48
N PRO A 180 8.68 9.11 -25.76
CA PRO A 180 8.90 10.21 -26.70
C PRO A 180 8.24 11.54 -26.27
N ASP A 181 9.05 12.60 -26.16
CA ASP A 181 8.62 13.96 -25.79
C ASP A 181 7.45 14.49 -26.64
N SER A 182 7.41 14.11 -27.93
CA SER A 182 6.36 14.52 -28.87
C SER A 182 4.97 13.98 -28.50
N VAL A 183 4.89 12.95 -27.65
CA VAL A 183 3.66 12.33 -27.17
C VAL A 183 3.40 12.69 -25.70
N GLN A 184 4.41 13.14 -24.95
CA GLN A 184 4.29 13.48 -23.54
C GLN A 184 3.45 14.73 -23.26
N SER A 185 3.41 15.66 -24.21
CA SER A 185 2.57 16.88 -24.12
C SER A 185 1.09 16.64 -24.38
N ASN A 186 0.68 15.42 -24.73
CA ASN A 186 -0.72 15.07 -24.92
C ASN A 186 -1.42 14.85 -23.56
N ILE A 187 -2.65 15.36 -23.40
CA ILE A 187 -3.49 15.14 -22.22
C ILE A 187 -3.70 13.64 -21.93
N ASP A 188 -3.69 12.81 -22.99
CA ASP A 188 -3.84 11.35 -22.92
C ASP A 188 -2.50 10.61 -22.76
N SER A 189 -1.38 11.34 -22.63
CA SER A 189 -0.10 10.70 -22.37
C SER A 189 -0.18 9.85 -21.10
N PRO A 190 0.35 8.61 -21.12
CA PRO A 190 0.43 7.78 -19.92
C PRO A 190 1.53 8.26 -18.96
N CYS A 191 2.36 9.23 -19.36
CA CYS A 191 3.58 9.58 -18.65
C CYS A 191 3.53 10.93 -17.94
N ASN A 192 4.12 10.95 -16.75
CA ASN A 192 4.33 12.17 -15.95
C ASN A 192 5.63 12.00 -15.12
N PRO A 193 6.80 11.93 -15.77
CA PRO A 193 8.07 11.63 -15.11
C PRO A 193 8.49 12.73 -14.14
N ILE A 194 9.38 12.38 -13.22
CA ILE A 194 9.98 13.34 -12.28
C ILE A 194 11.43 13.57 -12.73
N TYR A 195 11.69 14.72 -13.32
CA TYR A 195 13.06 15.07 -13.72
C TYR A 195 13.93 15.33 -12.50
N ILE A 196 15.16 14.80 -12.53
CA ILE A 196 16.11 14.97 -11.44
C ILE A 196 16.72 16.38 -11.51
N PRO A 197 16.67 17.17 -10.42
CA PRO A 197 17.29 18.48 -10.38
C PRO A 197 18.81 18.43 -10.56
N ASN A 198 19.39 19.47 -11.16
CA ASN A 198 20.84 19.59 -11.27
C ASN A 198 21.50 19.61 -9.88
N GLY A 199 22.52 18.77 -9.68
CA GLY A 199 23.23 18.66 -8.41
C GLY A 199 22.46 17.88 -7.35
N ASP A 200 21.50 17.02 -7.74
CA ASP A 200 20.85 16.10 -6.82
C ASP A 200 21.90 15.28 -6.02
N PRO A 201 21.77 15.18 -4.69
CA PRO A 201 22.77 14.54 -3.84
C PRO A 201 22.87 13.03 -4.05
N TYR A 202 21.81 12.38 -4.55
CA TYR A 202 21.75 10.93 -4.73
C TYR A 202 21.86 10.54 -6.21
N TYR A 203 21.01 11.15 -7.05
CA TYR A 203 20.87 10.81 -8.47
C TYR A 203 21.85 11.61 -9.35
N TYR A 204 23.13 11.65 -9.00
CA TYR A 204 24.12 12.49 -9.69
C TYR A 204 24.33 12.15 -11.19
N ASN A 205 24.00 10.91 -11.59
CA ASN A 205 24.00 10.44 -12.98
C ASN A 205 22.58 10.28 -13.56
N GLY A 206 21.55 10.38 -12.73
CA GLY A 206 20.15 10.20 -13.12
C GLY A 206 19.59 11.47 -13.73
N THR A 207 18.78 11.32 -14.78
CA THR A 207 18.08 12.46 -15.42
C THR A 207 16.60 12.49 -15.06
N CYS A 208 16.04 11.34 -14.70
CA CYS A 208 14.61 11.15 -14.50
C CYS A 208 14.33 9.98 -13.56
N MET A 209 13.22 10.08 -12.83
CA MET A 209 12.58 9.00 -12.10
C MET A 209 11.24 8.66 -12.78
N ASN A 210 11.05 7.37 -13.08
CA ASN A 210 9.89 6.90 -13.81
C ASN A 210 8.60 7.16 -13.02
N SER A 211 7.56 7.65 -13.69
CA SER A 211 6.25 7.89 -13.08
C SER A 211 5.16 7.83 -14.15
N VAL A 212 4.41 6.73 -14.11
CA VAL A 212 3.28 6.44 -14.97
C VAL A 212 2.00 6.95 -14.33
N ARG A 213 1.19 7.66 -15.11
CA ARG A 213 -0.11 8.18 -14.69
C ARG A 213 -1.08 7.04 -14.42
N SER A 214 -1.97 7.24 -13.47
CA SER A 214 -3.02 6.28 -13.17
C SER A 214 -4.00 6.14 -14.34
N VAL A 215 -4.61 4.97 -14.49
CA VAL A 215 -5.63 4.75 -15.53
C VAL A 215 -6.84 5.65 -15.25
N ALA A 216 -7.35 6.32 -16.27
CA ALA A 216 -8.56 7.13 -16.13
C ALA A 216 -9.80 6.23 -15.95
N ALA A 217 -10.74 6.65 -15.11
CA ALA A 217 -12.05 6.06 -15.05
C ALA A 217 -12.76 6.23 -16.40
N SER A 218 -13.45 5.18 -16.85
CA SER A 218 -14.09 5.16 -18.17
C SER A 218 -15.05 6.34 -18.34
N GLY A 219 -15.00 7.01 -19.49
CA GLY A 219 -15.87 8.12 -19.82
C GLY A 219 -15.54 9.46 -19.15
N THR A 220 -14.44 9.56 -18.40
CA THR A 220 -13.99 10.81 -17.74
C THR A 220 -12.84 11.47 -18.49
N GLY A 221 -12.46 12.70 -18.11
CA GLY A 221 -11.33 13.42 -18.72
C GLY A 221 -11.62 14.00 -20.11
N THR A 222 -12.89 14.25 -20.44
CA THR A 222 -13.30 14.69 -21.79
C THR A 222 -13.54 16.18 -21.92
N SER A 223 -13.76 16.89 -20.81
CA SER A 223 -14.01 18.34 -20.79
C SER A 223 -13.86 18.92 -19.39
N THR A 224 -13.89 20.24 -19.24
CA THR A 224 -13.84 20.90 -17.93
C THR A 224 -15.07 20.64 -17.06
N THR A 225 -16.18 20.21 -17.66
CA THR A 225 -17.39 19.76 -16.97
C THR A 225 -17.41 18.26 -16.69
N ASN A 226 -16.42 17.52 -17.20
CA ASN A 226 -16.24 16.08 -16.99
C ASN A 226 -14.72 15.78 -16.90
N PRO A 227 -14.07 16.27 -15.83
CA PRO A 227 -12.63 16.13 -15.65
C PRO A 227 -12.24 14.65 -15.46
N ARG A 228 -10.95 14.36 -15.52
CA ARG A 228 -10.37 13.02 -15.35
C ARG A 228 -10.62 12.55 -13.93
N GLU A 229 -11.11 11.32 -13.82
CA GLU A 229 -11.20 10.62 -12.54
C GLU A 229 -10.30 9.39 -12.55
N GLN A 230 -9.84 8.97 -11.37
CA GLN A 230 -9.20 7.70 -11.15
C GLN A 230 -10.20 6.76 -10.48
N TYR A 231 -9.96 5.46 -10.56
CA TYR A 231 -10.83 4.46 -9.96
C TYR A 231 -10.04 3.54 -9.04
N ASN A 232 -10.77 2.88 -8.14
CA ASN A 232 -10.22 1.88 -7.25
C ASN A 232 -10.29 0.51 -7.94
N GLU A 233 -9.16 -0.18 -8.10
CA GLU A 233 -9.15 -1.58 -8.58
C GLU A 233 -9.45 -2.59 -7.47
N LEU A 234 -9.60 -2.12 -6.23
CA LEU A 234 -10.03 -2.92 -5.08
C LEU A 234 -11.44 -2.54 -4.63
N THR A 235 -11.98 -3.29 -3.66
CA THR A 235 -13.20 -2.87 -2.95
C THR A 235 -12.86 -1.71 -2.02
N ALA A 236 -13.85 -0.88 -1.66
CA ALA A 236 -13.66 0.18 -0.65
C ALA A 236 -13.91 -0.33 0.79
N PHE A 237 -14.19 -1.62 0.97
CA PHE A 237 -14.56 -2.21 2.24
C PHE A 237 -13.35 -2.89 2.88
N ILE A 238 -13.25 -2.85 4.21
CA ILE A 238 -12.33 -3.74 4.92
C ILE A 238 -12.97 -5.14 4.90
N ASP A 239 -12.70 -5.91 3.84
CA ASP A 239 -13.34 -7.20 3.58
C ASP A 239 -12.38 -8.35 3.30
N GLY A 240 -11.10 -8.14 3.56
CA GLY A 240 -10.07 -9.15 3.40
C GLY A 240 -9.68 -9.38 1.94
N SER A 241 -9.97 -8.45 1.03
CA SER A 241 -9.67 -8.59 -0.40
C SER A 241 -8.18 -8.81 -0.66
N GLN A 242 -7.30 -8.20 0.14
CA GLN A 242 -5.85 -8.44 0.10
C GLN A 242 -5.44 -9.89 0.44
N ILE A 243 -6.32 -10.63 1.13
CA ILE A 243 -6.14 -12.05 1.45
C ILE A 243 -6.81 -12.94 0.39
N TYR A 244 -8.01 -12.57 -0.07
CA TYR A 244 -8.90 -13.45 -0.83
C TYR A 244 -9.04 -13.13 -2.32
N GLY A 245 -8.50 -12.01 -2.79
CA GLY A 245 -8.71 -11.50 -4.14
C GLY A 245 -10.04 -10.75 -4.26
N VAL A 246 -10.21 -10.10 -5.41
CA VAL A 246 -11.38 -9.27 -5.74
C VAL A 246 -12.29 -9.92 -6.79
N SER A 247 -11.92 -11.11 -7.28
CA SER A 247 -12.74 -11.92 -8.18
C SER A 247 -12.91 -13.36 -7.65
N PRO A 248 -14.03 -14.04 -8.00
CA PRO A 248 -14.18 -15.47 -7.72
C PRO A 248 -13.03 -16.31 -8.29
N GLU A 249 -12.49 -15.92 -9.44
CA GLU A 249 -11.38 -16.59 -10.13
C GLU A 249 -10.08 -16.50 -9.32
N GLU A 250 -9.68 -15.30 -8.88
CA GLU A 250 -8.52 -15.11 -8.00
C GLU A 250 -8.67 -15.88 -6.69
N ALA A 251 -9.85 -15.79 -6.05
CA ALA A 251 -10.12 -16.51 -4.83
C ALA A 251 -10.00 -18.03 -5.03
N ASP A 252 -10.49 -18.53 -6.15
CA ASP A 252 -10.42 -19.94 -6.50
C ASP A 252 -8.99 -20.44 -6.75
N GLU A 253 -8.11 -19.58 -7.28
CA GLU A 253 -6.68 -19.86 -7.44
C GLU A 253 -5.93 -19.91 -6.10
N LEU A 254 -6.40 -19.17 -5.10
CA LEU A 254 -5.79 -19.11 -3.77
C LEU A 254 -6.30 -20.19 -2.81
N ARG A 255 -7.30 -20.99 -3.20
CA ARG A 255 -7.95 -22.02 -2.38
C ARG A 255 -7.36 -23.41 -2.56
N ASP A 256 -7.22 -24.14 -1.46
CA ASP A 256 -6.96 -25.58 -1.49
C ASP A 256 -8.24 -26.34 -1.85
N LYS A 257 -8.35 -26.72 -3.11
CA LYS A 257 -9.50 -27.46 -3.64
C LYS A 257 -9.45 -28.96 -3.34
N THR A 258 -8.41 -29.46 -2.67
CA THR A 258 -8.18 -30.89 -2.49
C THR A 258 -8.60 -31.43 -1.13
N SER A 259 -8.52 -30.61 -0.07
CA SER A 259 -8.87 -31.04 1.29
C SER A 259 -10.37 -31.14 1.55
N GLY A 260 -11.19 -30.38 0.82
CA GLY A 260 -12.63 -30.24 1.08
C GLY A 260 -12.94 -29.63 2.45
N ALA A 261 -11.98 -28.87 3.00
CA ALA A 261 -12.03 -28.25 4.32
C ALA A 261 -12.16 -26.72 4.26
N GLY A 262 -12.32 -26.14 3.07
CA GLY A 262 -12.41 -24.69 2.87
C GLY A 262 -11.13 -23.97 3.24
N LEU A 263 -9.97 -24.54 2.90
CA LEU A 263 -8.65 -23.98 3.22
C LEU A 263 -8.13 -23.11 2.08
N MET A 264 -7.22 -22.21 2.41
CA MET A 264 -6.34 -21.47 1.50
C MET A 264 -5.05 -22.26 1.25
N LEU A 265 -4.47 -22.09 0.06
CA LEU A 265 -3.19 -22.68 -0.31
C LEU A 265 -2.06 -22.12 0.56
N VAL A 266 -1.12 -23.00 0.89
CA VAL A 266 0.13 -22.66 1.57
C VAL A 266 1.28 -23.48 0.98
N SER A 267 2.50 -22.97 1.09
CA SER A 267 3.72 -23.72 0.77
C SER A 267 3.99 -24.84 1.79
N ASN A 268 4.98 -25.68 1.53
CA ASN A 268 5.39 -26.74 2.47
C ASN A 268 5.89 -26.17 3.82
N GLU A 269 6.43 -24.95 3.80
CA GLU A 269 6.89 -24.19 4.96
C GLU A 269 5.75 -23.43 5.65
N ASN A 270 4.49 -23.68 5.24
CA ASN A 270 3.30 -22.99 5.71
C ASN A 270 3.38 -21.47 5.42
N LEU A 271 4.05 -21.06 4.35
CA LEU A 271 4.05 -19.68 3.84
C LEU A 271 2.99 -19.53 2.74
N LEU A 272 2.86 -18.33 2.18
CA LEU A 272 1.99 -18.10 1.02
C LEU A 272 2.43 -18.93 -0.19
N PRO A 273 1.50 -19.24 -1.12
CA PRO A 273 1.83 -19.97 -2.33
C PRO A 273 2.83 -19.21 -3.21
N LYS A 274 3.60 -19.96 -4.00
CA LYS A 274 4.55 -19.41 -4.98
C LYS A 274 3.81 -18.89 -6.22
N THR A 275 4.27 -17.78 -6.79
CA THR A 275 4.00 -17.37 -8.18
C THR A 275 5.27 -17.42 -9.04
N ASP A 276 5.09 -17.57 -10.36
CA ASP A 276 6.13 -17.41 -11.36
C ASP A 276 6.10 -16.00 -12.01
N GLU A 277 5.18 -15.13 -11.57
CA GLU A 277 5.13 -13.72 -11.95
C GLU A 277 6.31 -12.95 -11.35
N ASP A 278 6.83 -11.97 -12.09
CA ASP A 278 7.99 -11.15 -11.69
C ASP A 278 7.58 -10.04 -10.69
N LEU A 279 7.05 -10.45 -9.54
CA LEU A 279 6.55 -9.53 -8.51
C LEU A 279 7.60 -9.15 -7.47
N CYS A 280 8.81 -9.72 -7.52
CA CYS A 280 9.82 -9.57 -6.48
C CYS A 280 11.26 -9.79 -7.01
N PHE A 281 12.25 -9.26 -6.29
CA PHE A 281 13.65 -9.39 -6.64
C PHE A 281 14.20 -10.74 -6.14
N LEU A 282 14.24 -11.71 -7.05
CA LEU A 282 14.77 -13.03 -6.77
C LEU A 282 16.28 -13.08 -6.90
N ASN A 283 16.91 -13.77 -5.94
CA ASN A 283 18.25 -14.28 -6.11
C ASN A 283 18.15 -15.65 -6.80
N THR A 284 18.35 -15.67 -8.11
CA THR A 284 18.23 -16.89 -8.95
C THR A 284 19.24 -17.98 -8.58
N SER A 285 20.25 -17.67 -7.76
CA SER A 285 21.22 -18.65 -7.24
C SER A 285 20.69 -19.45 -6.05
N ASP A 286 19.59 -19.04 -5.42
CA ASP A 286 18.97 -19.73 -4.30
C ASP A 286 17.58 -20.28 -4.68
N PRO A 287 17.46 -21.61 -4.91
CA PRO A 287 16.20 -22.21 -5.34
C PRO A 287 15.10 -22.21 -4.26
N SER A 288 15.42 -21.83 -3.02
CA SER A 288 14.42 -21.67 -1.96
C SER A 288 13.70 -20.31 -2.02
N ASN A 289 14.22 -19.36 -2.81
CA ASN A 289 13.67 -18.02 -2.93
C ASN A 289 12.58 -17.97 -4.02
N TYR A 290 11.45 -17.36 -3.71
CA TYR A 290 10.32 -17.21 -4.63
C TYR A 290 9.43 -16.00 -4.28
N CYS A 291 8.63 -15.53 -5.23
CA CYS A 291 7.64 -14.48 -5.00
C CYS A 291 6.34 -15.08 -4.49
N PHE A 292 5.74 -14.46 -3.48
CA PHE A 292 4.47 -14.88 -2.91
C PHE A 292 3.29 -14.46 -3.80
N LYS A 293 2.25 -15.30 -3.83
CA LYS A 293 0.93 -14.98 -4.37
C LYS A 293 -0.07 -14.78 -3.23
N ALA A 294 -0.92 -13.76 -3.34
CA ALA A 294 -1.99 -13.45 -2.40
C ALA A 294 -3.16 -12.80 -3.16
N GLY A 295 -4.15 -12.27 -2.43
CA GLY A 295 -5.26 -11.52 -3.03
C GLY A 295 -4.89 -10.11 -3.51
N ASP A 296 -3.69 -9.64 -3.19
CA ASP A 296 -3.14 -8.36 -3.63
C ASP A 296 -1.69 -8.54 -4.11
N ASP A 297 -1.38 -8.06 -5.32
CA ASP A 297 -0.09 -8.27 -5.99
C ASP A 297 1.07 -7.51 -5.34
N ARG A 298 0.76 -6.58 -4.44
CA ARG A 298 1.75 -5.83 -3.67
C ARG A 298 2.18 -6.58 -2.41
N VAL A 299 1.74 -7.84 -2.20
CA VAL A 299 2.17 -8.70 -1.07
C VAL A 299 3.69 -8.77 -0.88
N ASN A 300 4.46 -8.69 -1.98
CA ASN A 300 5.93 -8.81 -1.97
C ASN A 300 6.67 -7.50 -1.67
N ARG A 301 5.97 -6.37 -1.42
CA ARG A 301 6.62 -5.05 -1.31
C ARG A 301 7.60 -4.96 -0.14
N PHE A 302 7.24 -5.50 1.01
CA PHE A 302 8.06 -5.48 2.22
C PHE A 302 7.90 -6.81 2.99
N PRO A 303 8.96 -7.39 3.58
CA PRO A 303 8.86 -8.68 4.28
C PRO A 303 7.82 -8.71 5.41
N GLY A 304 7.65 -7.59 6.13
CA GLY A 304 6.62 -7.43 7.16
C GLY A 304 5.19 -7.49 6.59
N LEU A 305 4.97 -7.02 5.36
CA LEU A 305 3.68 -7.11 4.68
C LEU A 305 3.39 -8.56 4.31
N SER A 306 4.35 -9.24 3.66
CA SER A 306 4.24 -10.66 3.31
C SER A 306 3.98 -11.52 4.56
N LEU A 307 4.55 -11.16 5.72
CA LEU A 307 4.27 -11.81 6.99
C LEU A 307 2.79 -11.65 7.40
N LEU A 308 2.23 -10.44 7.35
CA LEU A 308 0.82 -10.23 7.70
C LEU A 308 -0.12 -11.03 6.78
N HIS A 309 0.10 -11.01 5.47
CA HIS A 309 -0.66 -11.87 4.54
C HIS A 309 -0.54 -13.36 4.93
N THR A 310 0.67 -13.83 5.24
CA THR A 310 0.91 -15.22 5.69
C THR A 310 0.14 -15.53 6.98
N LEU A 311 0.17 -14.64 7.96
CA LEU A 311 -0.53 -14.83 9.25
C LEU A 311 -2.04 -14.91 9.06
N PHE A 312 -2.63 -14.07 8.21
CA PHE A 312 -4.08 -14.10 7.97
C PHE A 312 -4.54 -15.28 7.11
N VAL A 313 -3.70 -15.79 6.21
CA VAL A 313 -3.94 -17.07 5.52
C VAL A 313 -3.89 -18.24 6.51
N ARG A 314 -2.91 -18.24 7.42
CA ARG A 314 -2.84 -19.23 8.51
C ARG A 314 -4.06 -19.15 9.43
N GLU A 315 -4.52 -17.94 9.75
CA GLU A 315 -5.71 -17.73 10.58
C GLU A 315 -6.97 -18.23 9.89
N HIS A 316 -7.15 -17.97 8.59
CA HIS A 316 -8.23 -18.57 7.81
C HIS A 316 -8.22 -20.10 7.91
N ASN A 317 -7.06 -20.73 7.69
CA ASN A 317 -6.93 -22.18 7.75
C ASN A 317 -7.22 -22.74 9.16
N ARG A 318 -6.83 -22.01 10.21
CA ARG A 318 -7.13 -22.34 11.61
C ARG A 318 -8.64 -22.29 11.86
N VAL A 319 -9.31 -21.21 11.46
CA VAL A 319 -10.77 -21.04 11.62
C VAL A 319 -11.53 -22.09 10.83
N ALA A 320 -11.20 -22.30 9.56
CA ALA A 320 -11.82 -23.31 8.71
C ALA A 320 -11.67 -24.74 9.28
N GLY A 321 -10.48 -25.09 9.81
CA GLY A 321 -10.26 -26.37 10.48
C GLY A 321 -11.11 -26.58 11.74
N ILE A 322 -11.28 -25.52 12.54
CA ILE A 322 -12.18 -25.55 13.71
C ILE A 322 -13.63 -25.71 13.26
N LEU A 323 -14.07 -24.94 12.26
CA LEU A 323 -15.41 -25.03 11.69
C LEU A 323 -15.69 -26.42 11.12
N LYS A 324 -14.73 -27.06 10.44
CA LYS A 324 -14.87 -28.43 9.95
C LYS A 324 -15.07 -29.43 11.08
N THR A 325 -14.38 -29.23 12.20
CA THR A 325 -14.50 -30.10 13.39
C THR A 325 -15.88 -29.96 14.05
N VAL A 326 -16.39 -28.73 14.16
CA VAL A 326 -17.69 -28.44 14.80
C VAL A 326 -18.87 -28.73 13.85
N HIS A 327 -18.68 -28.52 12.56
CA HIS A 327 -19.68 -28.68 11.49
C HIS A 327 -19.20 -29.67 10.41
N PRO A 328 -19.09 -30.97 10.71
CA PRO A 328 -18.49 -31.96 9.80
C PRO A 328 -19.24 -32.12 8.47
N LEU A 329 -20.54 -31.81 8.45
CA LEU A 329 -21.42 -31.90 7.27
C LEU A 329 -21.35 -30.68 6.35
N TRP A 330 -20.67 -29.60 6.74
CA TRP A 330 -20.48 -28.46 5.84
C TRP A 330 -19.52 -28.84 4.69
N ASN A 331 -19.86 -28.37 3.50
CA ASN A 331 -19.02 -28.52 2.32
C ASN A 331 -17.90 -27.47 2.33
N ASP A 332 -16.95 -27.65 1.40
CA ASP A 332 -15.79 -26.78 1.22
C ASP A 332 -16.16 -25.30 1.11
N GLU A 333 -17.11 -24.98 0.22
CA GLU A 333 -17.54 -23.60 -0.03
C GLU A 333 -18.09 -22.91 1.23
N ARG A 334 -18.94 -23.60 1.98
CA ARG A 334 -19.49 -23.03 3.20
C ARG A 334 -18.41 -22.79 4.26
N LEU A 335 -17.46 -23.71 4.40
CA LEU A 335 -16.36 -23.57 5.35
C LEU A 335 -15.48 -22.37 5.00
N PHE A 336 -15.12 -22.24 3.71
CA PHE A 336 -14.35 -21.13 3.19
C PHE A 336 -15.06 -19.79 3.45
N GLN A 337 -16.34 -19.66 3.08
CA GLN A 337 -17.07 -18.39 3.24
C GLN A 337 -17.28 -18.00 4.70
N GLU A 338 -17.56 -18.96 5.59
CA GLU A 338 -17.70 -18.67 7.02
C GLU A 338 -16.34 -18.32 7.66
N ALA A 339 -15.25 -18.96 7.24
CA ALA A 339 -13.90 -18.59 7.67
C ALA A 339 -13.51 -17.19 7.16
N ARG A 340 -13.70 -16.89 5.87
CA ARG A 340 -13.52 -15.56 5.26
C ARG A 340 -14.28 -14.50 6.05
N LYS A 341 -15.56 -14.75 6.37
CA LYS A 341 -16.42 -13.84 7.14
C LYS A 341 -15.89 -13.56 8.53
N ILE A 342 -15.39 -14.58 9.24
CA ILE A 342 -14.82 -14.44 10.59
C ILE A 342 -13.51 -13.66 10.54
N VAL A 343 -12.59 -14.04 9.66
CA VAL A 343 -11.28 -13.37 9.52
C VAL A 343 -11.45 -11.91 9.11
N THR A 344 -12.39 -11.63 8.20
CA THR A 344 -12.78 -10.24 7.86
C THR A 344 -13.28 -9.46 9.07
N ALA A 345 -14.08 -10.09 9.95
CA ALA A 345 -14.52 -9.42 11.17
C ALA A 345 -13.36 -9.17 12.13
N GLU A 346 -12.36 -10.06 12.18
CA GLU A 346 -11.15 -9.87 12.97
C GLU A 346 -10.34 -8.67 12.48
N THR A 347 -10.14 -8.52 11.16
CA THR A 347 -9.43 -7.36 10.61
C THR A 347 -10.17 -6.05 10.90
N GLN A 348 -11.51 -6.03 10.76
CA GLN A 348 -12.32 -4.87 11.13
C GLN A 348 -12.21 -4.53 12.62
N VAL A 349 -12.23 -5.54 13.50
CA VAL A 349 -12.12 -5.34 14.96
C VAL A 349 -10.74 -4.80 15.34
N ILE A 350 -9.66 -5.32 14.75
CA ILE A 350 -8.31 -4.81 15.03
C ILE A 350 -8.19 -3.37 14.51
N THR A 351 -8.66 -3.09 13.29
CA THR A 351 -8.56 -1.76 12.70
C THR A 351 -9.33 -0.70 13.48
N PHE A 352 -10.62 -0.92 13.77
CA PHE A 352 -11.43 0.06 14.49
C PHE A 352 -11.23 0.06 16.01
N GLY A 353 -10.84 -1.08 16.58
CA GLY A 353 -10.75 -1.28 18.02
C GLY A 353 -9.38 -1.00 18.62
N GLU A 354 -8.31 -1.18 17.84
CA GLU A 354 -6.93 -1.12 18.32
C GLU A 354 -6.12 -0.12 17.49
N TRP A 355 -6.11 -0.25 16.17
CA TRP A 355 -5.22 0.55 15.32
C TRP A 355 -5.65 2.02 15.17
N LEU A 356 -6.91 2.30 14.81
CA LEU A 356 -7.40 3.68 14.67
C LEU A 356 -7.27 4.52 15.96
N PRO A 357 -7.53 3.99 17.17
CA PRO A 357 -7.26 4.72 18.41
C PRO A 357 -5.80 5.13 18.61
N GLU A 358 -4.84 4.31 18.18
CA GLU A 358 -3.41 4.63 18.26
C GLU A 358 -3.01 5.68 17.22
N VAL A 359 -3.60 5.65 16.02
CA VAL A 359 -3.30 6.59 14.94
C VAL A 359 -3.97 7.96 15.12
N LEU A 360 -5.25 7.97 15.50
CA LEU A 360 -6.06 9.20 15.61
C LEU A 360 -6.06 9.80 17.02
N GLY A 361 -5.62 9.03 18.02
CA GLY A 361 -5.78 9.39 19.43
C GLY A 361 -7.25 9.40 19.87
N GLN A 362 -7.47 9.56 21.18
CA GLN A 362 -8.84 9.57 21.73
C GLN A 362 -9.68 10.76 21.24
N ASP A 363 -9.03 11.89 20.95
CA ASP A 363 -9.70 13.06 20.41
C ASP A 363 -10.23 12.80 18.99
N GLY A 364 -9.41 12.21 18.11
CA GLY A 364 -9.85 11.84 16.77
C GLY A 364 -10.98 10.81 16.80
N ILE A 365 -10.86 9.78 17.65
CA ILE A 365 -11.94 8.80 17.87
C ILE A 365 -13.24 9.49 18.30
N SER A 366 -13.16 10.46 19.21
CA SER A 366 -14.33 11.20 19.70
C SER A 366 -14.94 12.13 18.65
N ILE A 367 -14.11 12.87 17.92
CA ILE A 367 -14.52 13.83 16.87
C ILE A 367 -15.26 13.11 15.75
N TYR A 368 -14.73 11.99 15.29
CA TYR A 368 -15.33 11.22 14.20
C TYR A 368 -16.38 10.21 14.70
N GLY A 369 -16.61 10.13 16.01
CA GLY A 369 -17.52 9.17 16.62
C GLY A 369 -17.20 7.75 16.16
N LEU A 370 -15.95 7.32 16.35
CA LEU A 370 -15.44 5.98 16.01
C LEU A 370 -15.45 5.07 17.27
N GLY A 371 -15.52 3.75 17.08
CA GLY A 371 -15.61 2.77 18.15
C GLY A 371 -16.54 1.59 17.83
N PHE A 372 -17.05 0.90 18.85
CA PHE A 372 -17.98 -0.23 18.68
C PHE A 372 -19.40 0.03 19.19
N ASP A 373 -19.65 1.16 19.86
CA ASP A 373 -20.93 1.44 20.48
C ASP A 373 -21.91 2.09 19.49
N ASN A 374 -23.08 1.48 19.31
CA ASN A 374 -24.24 2.03 18.59
C ASN A 374 -24.14 2.20 17.06
N TYR A 375 -23.28 1.44 16.36
CA TYR A 375 -23.28 1.43 14.89
C TYR A 375 -24.38 0.56 14.33
N LYS A 376 -25.06 1.09 13.31
CA LYS A 376 -26.04 0.37 12.49
C LYS A 376 -25.71 0.64 11.04
N TYR A 377 -25.93 -0.36 10.19
CA TYR A 377 -25.89 -0.17 8.75
C TYR A 377 -26.85 0.96 8.35
N ASN A 378 -26.35 1.87 7.51
CA ASN A 378 -27.12 2.96 6.93
C ASN A 378 -26.92 2.93 5.41
N ASP A 379 -27.98 2.59 4.67
CA ASP A 379 -27.96 2.42 3.22
C ASP A 379 -27.95 3.74 2.43
N THR A 380 -27.98 4.88 3.11
CA THR A 380 -27.83 6.21 2.48
C THR A 380 -26.39 6.72 2.50
N LEU A 381 -25.46 6.05 3.19
CA LEU A 381 -24.06 6.44 3.22
C LEU A 381 -23.34 5.86 2.00
N ASP A 382 -22.55 6.69 1.33
CA ASP A 382 -21.66 6.27 0.25
C ASP A 382 -20.34 5.76 0.86
N PRO A 383 -20.04 4.44 0.78
CA PRO A 383 -18.80 3.86 1.27
C PRO A 383 -17.60 4.09 0.32
N THR A 384 -17.81 4.69 -0.85
CA THR A 384 -16.76 4.84 -1.86
C THR A 384 -15.58 5.64 -1.31
N LEU A 385 -14.39 5.06 -1.41
CA LEU A 385 -13.15 5.67 -0.92
C LEU A 385 -12.90 7.02 -1.62
N THR A 386 -12.45 8.01 -0.86
CA THR A 386 -12.14 9.34 -1.43
C THR A 386 -10.79 9.34 -2.13
N ASN A 387 -10.68 10.07 -3.24
CA ASN A 387 -9.44 10.13 -4.02
C ASN A 387 -8.27 10.67 -3.18
N VAL A 388 -8.52 11.68 -2.34
CA VAL A 388 -7.50 12.25 -1.44
C VAL A 388 -6.97 11.24 -0.42
N PHE A 389 -7.80 10.29 0.02
CA PHE A 389 -7.36 9.26 0.96
C PHE A 389 -6.33 8.34 0.31
N ALA A 390 -6.63 7.81 -0.88
CA ALA A 390 -5.76 6.89 -1.62
C ALA A 390 -4.50 7.59 -2.21
N ALA A 391 -4.65 8.83 -2.68
CA ALA A 391 -3.57 9.54 -3.38
C ALA A 391 -2.64 10.32 -2.44
N ALA A 392 -3.08 10.67 -1.23
CA ALA A 392 -2.32 11.54 -0.33
C ALA A 392 -2.46 11.19 1.17
N ALA A 393 -3.65 11.22 1.75
CA ALA A 393 -3.81 11.28 3.20
C ALA A 393 -3.37 9.99 3.93
N PHE A 394 -3.74 8.81 3.42
CA PHE A 394 -3.40 7.54 4.08
C PHE A 394 -1.95 7.11 3.88
N ARG A 395 -1.21 7.84 3.05
CA ARG A 395 0.22 7.66 2.80
C ARG A 395 1.11 8.24 3.91
N PHE A 396 0.52 8.80 4.96
CA PHE A 396 1.26 9.29 6.13
C PHE A 396 2.20 8.23 6.72
N GLY A 397 1.83 6.95 6.62
CA GLY A 397 2.61 5.81 7.10
C GLY A 397 3.97 5.64 6.42
N HIS A 398 4.22 6.26 5.26
CA HIS A 398 5.52 6.19 4.60
C HIS A 398 6.65 6.81 5.44
N SER A 399 6.35 7.82 6.25
CA SER A 399 7.32 8.45 7.16
C SER A 399 7.63 7.58 8.38
N MET A 400 6.80 6.58 8.67
CA MET A 400 6.93 5.74 9.88
C MET A 400 7.86 4.53 9.69
N VAL A 401 8.43 4.36 8.50
CA VAL A 401 9.34 3.25 8.18
C VAL A 401 10.71 3.51 8.83
N PRO A 402 11.21 2.62 9.70
CA PRO A 402 12.53 2.79 10.31
C PRO A 402 13.66 2.66 9.29
N GLU A 403 14.82 3.27 9.58
CA GLU A 403 16.01 3.16 8.72
C GLU A 403 16.49 1.71 8.62
N THR A 404 16.39 0.94 9.71
CA THR A 404 16.86 -0.46 9.76
C THR A 404 15.90 -1.37 10.52
N LEU A 405 15.89 -2.66 10.16
CA LEU A 405 15.27 -3.73 10.94
C LEU A 405 16.31 -4.81 11.30
N THR A 406 16.06 -5.53 12.40
CA THR A 406 16.94 -6.61 12.85
C THR A 406 16.41 -7.97 12.42
N MET A 407 17.21 -8.70 11.65
CA MET A 407 16.93 -10.04 11.13
C MET A 407 17.90 -11.03 11.79
N GLY A 408 17.52 -11.57 12.95
CA GLY A 408 18.37 -12.46 13.73
C GLY A 408 19.59 -11.71 14.29
N SER A 409 20.78 -11.99 13.77
CA SER A 409 22.00 -11.25 14.13
C SER A 409 22.38 -10.13 13.17
N GLU A 410 21.64 -9.96 12.07
CA GLU A 410 21.92 -8.95 11.04
C GLU A 410 21.03 -7.73 11.23
N VAL A 411 21.60 -6.53 11.06
CA VAL A 411 20.86 -5.28 10.94
C VAL A 411 20.82 -4.93 9.46
N VAL A 412 19.62 -4.75 8.91
CA VAL A 412 19.41 -4.54 7.48
C VAL A 412 18.71 -3.20 7.28
N GLU A 413 19.25 -2.39 6.37
CA GLU A 413 18.63 -1.11 5.97
C GLU A 413 17.32 -1.38 5.22
N SER A 414 16.29 -0.58 5.50
CA SER A 414 14.96 -0.78 4.94
C SER A 414 14.94 -0.70 3.41
N GLY A 415 15.82 0.11 2.81
CA GLY A 415 16.02 0.15 1.35
C GLY A 415 16.38 -1.22 0.75
N ASP A 416 17.10 -2.05 1.50
CA ASP A 416 17.51 -3.39 1.05
C ASP A 416 16.44 -4.46 1.30
N LEU A 417 15.37 -4.16 2.03
CA LEU A 417 14.29 -5.12 2.31
C LEU A 417 13.23 -5.16 1.20
N PHE A 418 13.05 -4.06 0.48
CA PHE A 418 12.01 -3.94 -0.53
C PHE A 418 12.10 -5.04 -1.59
N LYS A 419 10.95 -5.67 -1.90
CA LYS A 419 10.82 -6.71 -2.93
C LYS A 419 11.70 -7.95 -2.72
N ARG A 420 12.36 -8.15 -1.57
CA ARG A 420 13.26 -9.29 -1.31
C ARG A 420 12.64 -10.29 -0.31
N THR A 421 11.88 -11.25 -0.83
CA THR A 421 11.13 -12.25 -0.03
C THR A 421 12.01 -13.18 0.80
N LYS A 422 13.29 -13.36 0.44
CA LYS A 422 14.29 -14.14 1.21
C LYS A 422 14.32 -13.78 2.71
N TYR A 423 14.06 -12.52 3.06
CA TYR A 423 14.09 -12.06 4.45
C TYR A 423 12.95 -12.66 5.27
N LEU A 424 11.79 -12.92 4.66
CA LEU A 424 10.70 -13.65 5.31
C LEU A 424 10.93 -15.16 5.29
N ILE A 425 11.25 -15.73 4.11
CA ILE A 425 11.39 -17.19 3.92
C ILE A 425 12.39 -17.78 4.93
N ASN A 426 13.52 -17.09 5.14
CA ASN A 426 14.59 -17.59 5.99
C ASN A 426 14.48 -17.15 7.46
N ASN A 427 13.70 -16.11 7.77
CA ASN A 427 13.74 -15.45 9.09
C ASN A 427 12.35 -15.07 9.62
N LEU A 428 11.32 -15.90 9.43
CA LEU A 428 9.94 -15.59 9.84
C LEU A 428 9.83 -15.09 11.30
N ASN A 429 10.48 -15.76 12.25
CA ASN A 429 10.44 -15.36 13.66
C ASN A 429 11.15 -14.03 13.94
N ASP A 430 12.21 -13.74 13.19
CA ASP A 430 12.95 -12.49 13.35
C ASP A 430 12.15 -11.31 12.77
N ILE A 431 11.43 -11.51 11.67
CA ILE A 431 10.47 -10.52 11.15
C ILE A 431 9.38 -10.24 12.18
N VAL A 432 8.78 -11.29 12.75
CA VAL A 432 7.76 -11.13 13.82
C VAL A 432 8.33 -10.30 14.96
N SER A 433 9.54 -10.65 15.44
CA SER A 433 10.21 -9.94 16.53
C SER A 433 10.47 -8.48 16.16
N SER A 434 11.00 -8.21 14.96
CA SER A 434 11.20 -6.85 14.46
C SER A 434 9.90 -6.04 14.43
N LEU A 435 8.77 -6.60 13.97
CA LEU A 435 7.51 -5.85 13.93
C LEU A 435 6.98 -5.50 15.32
N VAL A 436 7.19 -6.35 16.32
CA VAL A 436 6.65 -6.17 17.68
C VAL A 436 7.63 -5.53 18.66
N GLU A 437 8.92 -5.42 18.33
CA GLU A 437 9.94 -4.85 19.23
C GLU A 437 10.59 -3.58 18.68
N ALA A 438 10.78 -3.48 17.35
CA ALA A 438 11.44 -2.31 16.78
C ALA A 438 10.50 -1.09 16.82
N PRO A 439 11.00 0.10 17.18
CA PRO A 439 10.22 1.33 17.12
C PRO A 439 10.00 1.74 15.65
N ILE A 440 8.88 2.40 15.38
CA ILE A 440 8.70 3.17 14.14
C ILE A 440 9.48 4.49 14.20
N GLU A 441 9.74 5.08 13.05
CA GLU A 441 9.87 6.54 12.97
C GLU A 441 8.51 7.18 13.30
N ILE A 442 8.48 8.34 13.95
CA ILE A 442 7.23 9.05 14.14
C ILE A 442 6.67 9.50 12.79
N ALA A 443 5.35 9.62 12.71
CA ALA A 443 4.74 10.15 11.52
C ALA A 443 4.98 11.67 11.46
N ASP A 444 5.83 12.11 10.52
CA ASP A 444 6.14 13.52 10.29
C ASP A 444 6.54 13.79 8.82
N ALA A 445 7.32 14.85 8.60
CA ALA A 445 7.70 15.30 7.27
C ALA A 445 9.06 14.75 6.81
N TRP A 446 9.80 14.02 7.63
CA TRP A 446 11.15 13.56 7.29
C TRP A 446 11.17 12.07 6.98
N TYR A 447 12.13 11.67 6.16
CA TYR A 447 12.18 10.33 5.60
C TYR A 447 13.59 9.77 5.63
N VAL A 448 13.68 8.54 6.11
CA VAL A 448 14.85 7.65 6.06
C VAL A 448 15.33 7.44 4.62
N ASP A 449 16.63 7.20 4.42
CA ASP A 449 17.24 7.10 3.08
C ASP A 449 16.61 5.97 2.25
N GLY A 450 16.31 4.87 2.94
CA GLY A 450 15.58 3.71 2.40
C GLY A 450 14.28 4.07 1.67
N MET A 451 13.57 5.13 2.10
CA MET A 451 12.28 5.54 1.54
C MET A 451 12.41 6.64 0.47
N ARG A 452 13.33 7.59 0.63
CA ARG A 452 13.45 8.75 -0.27
C ARG A 452 14.46 8.58 -1.40
N ASN A 453 15.33 7.57 -1.35
CA ASN A 453 16.37 7.38 -2.36
C ASN A 453 16.45 5.94 -2.87
N ARG A 454 16.18 4.97 -1.99
CA ARG A 454 16.50 3.55 -2.22
C ARG A 454 15.28 2.64 -2.29
N MET A 455 14.08 3.21 -2.42
CA MET A 455 12.87 2.41 -2.46
C MET A 455 12.81 1.60 -3.75
N PHE A 456 12.72 0.26 -3.64
CA PHE A 456 12.81 -0.67 -4.77
C PHE A 456 14.10 -0.57 -5.60
N GLU A 457 15.19 -0.08 -5.00
CA GLU A 457 16.51 -0.09 -5.64
C GLU A 457 16.96 -1.53 -5.90
N ARG A 458 17.26 -1.83 -7.16
CA ARG A 458 17.72 -3.16 -7.59
C ARG A 458 19.24 -3.19 -7.65
N ASP A 459 19.85 -2.13 -8.17
CA ASP A 459 21.29 -1.97 -8.28
C ASP A 459 21.78 -0.68 -7.60
N LEU A 460 22.51 -0.86 -6.49
CA LEU A 460 23.17 0.21 -5.73
C LEU A 460 24.18 1.02 -6.55
N ALA A 461 24.78 0.44 -7.59
CA ALA A 461 25.72 1.12 -8.46
C ALA A 461 24.99 2.00 -9.49
N ALA A 462 23.86 1.52 -10.01
CA ALA A 462 22.99 2.28 -10.90
C ALA A 462 22.25 3.43 -10.19
N LYS A 463 22.04 3.29 -8.87
CA LYS A 463 21.30 4.28 -8.05
C LYS A 463 19.88 4.49 -8.60
N ASP A 464 19.24 3.38 -8.94
CA ASP A 464 17.94 3.32 -9.64
C ASP A 464 16.72 3.33 -8.69
N GLY A 465 16.94 3.45 -7.39
CA GLY A 465 15.87 3.51 -6.40
C GLY A 465 14.90 4.68 -6.60
N PHE A 466 13.70 4.54 -6.06
CA PHE A 466 12.67 5.59 -6.09
C PHE A 466 12.67 6.42 -4.81
N ASP A 467 12.11 7.62 -4.95
CA ASP A 467 11.77 8.53 -3.86
C ASP A 467 10.27 8.51 -3.62
N ILE A 468 9.83 7.95 -2.50
CA ILE A 468 8.40 7.84 -2.17
C ILE A 468 7.71 9.20 -2.01
N VAL A 469 8.44 10.23 -1.55
CA VAL A 469 7.91 11.58 -1.33
C VAL A 469 7.67 12.23 -2.68
N SER A 470 8.67 12.19 -3.56
CA SER A 470 8.57 12.70 -4.92
C SER A 470 7.42 12.03 -5.68
N LEU A 471 7.31 10.70 -5.60
CA LEU A 471 6.22 9.95 -6.21
C LEU A 471 4.84 10.33 -5.64
N SER A 472 4.74 10.58 -4.34
CA SER A 472 3.46 10.93 -3.70
C SER A 472 3.00 12.34 -4.05
N ILE A 473 3.93 13.31 -4.11
CA ILE A 473 3.64 14.66 -4.62
C ILE A 473 3.21 14.58 -6.09
N GLN A 474 3.97 13.86 -6.91
CA GLN A 474 3.67 13.71 -8.34
C GLN A 474 2.33 13.03 -8.58
N ARG A 475 2.00 11.99 -7.80
CA ARG A 475 0.70 11.30 -7.83
C ARG A 475 -0.44 12.23 -7.42
N GLY A 476 -0.26 13.02 -6.35
CA GLY A 476 -1.26 14.01 -5.92
C GLY A 476 -1.57 15.04 -7.02
N ARG A 477 -0.54 15.55 -7.70
CA ARG A 477 -0.69 16.47 -8.84
C ARG A 477 -1.38 15.81 -10.04
N GLU A 478 -1.07 14.54 -10.32
CA GLU A 478 -1.69 13.75 -11.39
C GLU A 478 -3.15 13.38 -11.11
N HIS A 479 -3.52 13.21 -9.85
CA HIS A 479 -4.90 12.98 -9.42
C HIS A 479 -5.72 14.28 -9.30
N GLY A 480 -5.09 15.44 -9.55
CA GLY A 480 -5.72 16.75 -9.40
C GLY A 480 -6.15 17.03 -7.96
N ILE A 481 -5.37 16.57 -6.97
CA ILE A 481 -5.65 16.85 -5.56
C ILE A 481 -5.43 18.35 -5.29
N PRO A 482 -6.42 19.06 -4.70
CA PRO A 482 -6.27 20.46 -4.29
C PRO A 482 -5.11 20.67 -3.33
N SER A 483 -4.66 21.92 -3.19
CA SER A 483 -3.57 22.28 -2.28
C SER A 483 -3.93 22.06 -0.82
N TYR A 484 -2.92 22.02 0.05
CA TYR A 484 -3.10 21.83 1.48
C TYR A 484 -4.06 22.86 2.11
N ASN A 485 -4.02 24.12 1.67
CA ASN A 485 -4.90 25.17 2.19
C ASN A 485 -6.39 24.93 1.88
N GLU A 486 -6.71 24.34 0.73
CA GLU A 486 -8.09 23.96 0.39
C GLU A 486 -8.60 22.85 1.32
N TRP A 487 -7.75 21.85 1.61
CA TRP A 487 -8.09 20.79 2.55
C TRP A 487 -8.18 21.25 4.00
N ARG A 488 -7.36 22.23 4.40
CA ARG A 488 -7.50 22.88 5.71
C ARG A 488 -8.87 23.50 5.89
N GLU A 489 -9.30 24.31 4.91
CA GLU A 489 -10.62 24.95 4.94
C GLU A 489 -11.75 23.93 4.94
N TYR A 490 -11.65 22.87 4.11
CA TYR A 490 -12.59 21.77 4.10
C TYR A 490 -12.72 21.08 5.48
N CYS A 491 -11.59 20.89 6.17
CA CYS A 491 -11.55 20.32 7.52
C CYS A 491 -11.90 21.32 8.64
N GLY A 492 -12.32 22.55 8.31
CA GLY A 492 -12.75 23.57 9.28
C GLY A 492 -11.61 24.37 9.92
N PHE A 493 -10.38 24.27 9.41
CA PHE A 493 -9.26 25.12 9.82
C PHE A 493 -9.19 26.39 8.98
N ASN A 494 -8.61 27.46 9.53
CA ASN A 494 -8.32 28.66 8.74
C ASN A 494 -7.26 28.37 7.69
N LYS A 495 -7.39 29.00 6.51
CA LYS A 495 -6.30 29.07 5.52
C LYS A 495 -5.09 29.76 6.11
N ILE A 496 -3.92 29.25 5.77
CA ILE A 496 -2.64 29.89 6.07
C ILE A 496 -2.49 31.05 5.09
N THR A 497 -2.06 32.22 5.57
CA THR A 497 -1.91 33.42 4.73
C THR A 497 -0.45 33.84 4.53
N SER A 498 0.48 33.21 5.24
CA SER A 498 1.92 33.52 5.19
C SER A 498 2.74 32.36 5.73
N PHE A 499 3.98 32.23 5.26
CA PHE A 499 4.95 31.31 5.83
C PHE A 499 5.42 31.82 7.21
N THR A 500 4.77 31.34 8.26
CA THR A 500 5.13 31.64 9.65
C THR A 500 5.19 30.35 10.44
N ASN A 501 6.26 30.18 11.22
CA ASN A 501 6.40 29.02 12.11
C ASN A 501 5.22 28.94 13.07
N GLY A 502 4.71 27.72 13.25
CA GLY A 502 3.57 27.43 14.10
C GLY A 502 3.06 26.02 13.86
N SER A 503 1.99 25.66 14.57
CA SER A 503 1.37 24.33 14.46
C SER A 503 0.78 24.01 13.08
N ASP A 504 0.74 24.99 12.18
CA ASP A 504 0.12 24.88 10.87
C ASP A 504 0.89 24.00 9.87
N PHE A 505 2.20 23.86 10.07
CA PHE A 505 3.10 23.02 9.28
C PHE A 505 3.68 21.83 10.08
N GLY A 506 3.09 21.54 11.25
CA GLY A 506 3.61 20.49 12.13
C GLY A 506 5.02 20.82 12.62
N ARG A 507 5.99 19.99 12.25
CA ARG A 507 7.41 20.19 12.59
C ARG A 507 8.26 20.76 11.43
N ILE A 508 7.67 20.98 10.26
CA ILE A 508 8.35 21.61 9.14
C ILE A 508 8.62 23.07 9.50
N GLU A 509 9.86 23.53 9.29
CA GLU A 509 10.18 24.95 9.40
C GLU A 509 9.52 25.69 8.23
N ALA A 510 8.74 26.73 8.53
CA ALA A 510 8.02 27.49 7.51
C ALA A 510 8.97 28.11 6.47
N GLN A 511 10.23 28.35 6.85
CA GLN A 511 11.27 28.84 5.94
C GLN A 511 11.60 27.82 4.85
N ASP A 512 11.70 26.52 5.15
CA ASP A 512 11.98 25.48 4.15
C ASP A 512 10.85 25.42 3.10
N LEU A 513 9.61 25.66 3.52
CA LEU A 513 8.49 25.79 2.59
C LEU A 513 8.54 27.10 1.80
N ALA A 514 8.89 28.23 2.44
CA ALA A 514 8.98 29.54 1.80
C ALA A 514 10.12 29.64 0.77
N ASP A 515 11.19 28.88 0.98
CA ASP A 515 12.36 28.85 0.10
C ASP A 515 12.06 28.11 -1.21
N ILE A 516 11.03 27.25 -1.24
CA ILE A 516 10.68 26.43 -2.41
C ILE A 516 9.31 26.74 -3.02
N TYR A 517 8.29 27.04 -2.22
CA TYR A 517 6.96 27.42 -2.71
C TYR A 517 6.79 28.95 -2.72
N GLU A 518 6.25 29.50 -3.80
CA GLU A 518 6.02 30.95 -3.89
C GLU A 518 4.87 31.44 -2.98
N SER A 519 3.89 30.57 -2.71
CA SER A 519 2.72 30.84 -1.88
C SER A 519 2.35 29.62 -1.05
N VAL A 520 1.75 29.87 0.12
CA VAL A 520 1.17 28.84 0.99
C VAL A 520 0.00 28.11 0.33
N ASP A 521 -0.63 28.73 -0.68
CA ASP A 521 -1.70 28.13 -1.48
C ASP A 521 -1.19 27.13 -2.53
N ASP A 522 0.13 27.06 -2.75
CA ASP A 522 0.75 26.15 -3.73
C ASP A 522 1.19 24.81 -3.15
N ILE A 523 1.26 24.72 -1.82
CA ILE A 523 1.73 23.55 -1.06
C ILE A 523 0.88 22.33 -1.43
N ASP A 524 1.56 21.29 -1.92
CA ASP A 524 0.93 20.01 -2.23
C ASP A 524 0.30 19.39 -0.96
N MET A 525 -0.88 18.78 -1.09
CA MET A 525 -1.57 18.16 0.04
C MET A 525 -0.69 17.12 0.77
N TYR A 526 0.15 16.38 0.05
CA TYR A 526 1.06 15.39 0.67
C TYR A 526 2.09 16.06 1.60
N SER A 527 2.71 17.15 1.13
CA SER A 527 3.74 17.88 1.89
C SER A 527 3.16 18.67 3.05
N GLY A 528 2.08 19.41 2.82
CA GLY A 528 1.44 20.22 3.87
C GLY A 528 0.61 19.40 4.86
N GLY A 529 0.02 18.30 4.39
CA GLY A 529 -0.78 17.37 5.18
C GLY A 529 0.03 16.29 5.89
N SER A 530 1.37 16.29 5.74
CA SER A 530 2.24 15.43 6.56
C SER A 530 1.87 15.59 8.04
N PRO A 531 1.67 14.49 8.77
CA PRO A 531 0.92 14.49 10.01
C PRO A 531 1.47 15.50 11.02
N ARG A 532 0.53 16.26 11.60
CA ARG A 532 0.78 17.03 12.82
C ARG A 532 1.05 16.02 13.94
N CYS A 533 1.97 16.31 14.84
CA CYS A 533 2.09 15.51 16.07
C CYS A 533 0.72 15.41 16.76
N SER A 534 0.17 14.21 16.75
CA SER A 534 -0.71 13.72 17.79
C SER A 534 -0.65 12.20 17.81
N ILE A 535 0.45 11.66 18.32
CA ILE A 535 0.32 10.54 19.24
C ILE A 535 1.00 10.99 20.55
N HIS A 536 0.18 11.44 21.50
CA HIS A 536 0.50 11.86 22.87
C HIS A 536 1.16 13.21 23.23
N GLN A 537 1.52 14.11 22.31
CA GLN A 537 2.07 15.42 22.69
C GLN A 537 1.17 16.61 22.36
N GLN A 538 0.04 16.70 23.08
CA GLN A 538 -0.57 17.97 23.44
C GLN A 538 -0.88 17.98 24.94
N LEU A 539 0.16 18.21 25.75
CA LEU A 539 0.05 18.78 27.10
C LEU A 539 1.19 19.77 27.33
#